data_AF-A0A1A6H9B1-F1
#
_entry.id   AF-A0A1A6H9B1-F1
#
_cell.length_a   1.000
_cell.length_b   1.000
_cell.length_c   1.000
_cell.angle_alpha   90.00
_cell.angle_beta   90.00
_cell.angle_gamma   90.00
#
_symmetry.space_group_name_H-M   'P 1'
#
loop_
_entity.id
_entity.type
_entity.pdbx_description
1 polymer ?
#
loop_
_entity_poly.entity_id
_entity_poly.type
_entity_poly.pdbx_seq_one_letter_code
_entity_poly.pdbx_strand_id
1 'polypeptide(L)' 'MCASKSSNEIRTCDSYGCGQYSAQRHHPGVDVLCSDGSVVYAPFTGTIVGQEKPYRSKNAINNGLRLSGR' A
#
# COMPACT_ATOMS: atom_id res chain seq x y z
N MET A 1 0.52 -8.60 -4.31
CA MET A 1 1.52 -7.65 -4.81
C MET A 1 1.18 -7.17 -6.20
N CYS A 2 1.82 -6.10 -6.70
CA CYS A 2 1.35 -5.35 -7.87
C CYS A 2 1.66 -6.05 -9.20
N ALA A 3 0.68 -6.18 -10.10
CA ALA A 3 0.82 -6.84 -11.39
C ALA A 3 1.79 -6.15 -12.36
N SER A 4 2.04 -4.85 -12.20
CA SER A 4 2.98 -4.09 -13.04
C SER A 4 4.44 -4.19 -12.58
N LYS A 5 4.72 -4.99 -11.56
CA LYS A 5 6.05 -5.15 -10.96
C LYS A 5 6.44 -6.62 -10.85
N SER A 6 7.70 -6.94 -11.14
CA SER A 6 8.25 -8.29 -10.98
C SER A 6 8.58 -8.63 -9.53
N SER A 7 8.71 -7.62 -8.67
CA SER A 7 9.03 -7.78 -7.25
C SER A 7 8.42 -6.65 -6.41
N ASN A 8 8.54 -6.78 -5.10
CA ASN A 8 7.96 -5.85 -4.14
C ASN A 8 8.94 -4.73 -3.84
N GLU A 9 9.06 -3.81 -4.77
CA GLU A 9 9.95 -2.66 -4.64
C GLU A 9 9.36 -1.63 -3.69
N ILE A 10 10.14 -1.22 -2.67
CA ILE A 10 9.73 -0.17 -1.75
C ILE A 10 9.95 1.20 -2.41
N ARG A 11 8.95 2.07 -2.32
CA ARG A 11 9.06 3.46 -2.79
C ARG A 11 10.16 4.19 -1.99
N THR A 12 11.03 4.88 -2.72
CA THR A 12 12.08 5.72 -2.16
C THR A 12 11.51 7.08 -1.70
N CYS A 13 12.31 8.12 -1.63
CA CYS A 13 11.86 9.47 -1.28
C CYS A 13 11.54 10.29 -2.53
N ASP A 14 10.48 11.09 -2.46
CA ASP A 14 10.15 12.15 -3.41
C ASP A 14 9.68 13.41 -2.65
N SER A 15 9.14 14.40 -3.37
CA SER A 15 8.70 15.67 -2.79
C SER A 15 7.54 15.55 -1.78
N TYR A 16 6.85 14.41 -1.72
CA TYR A 16 5.74 14.15 -0.80
C TYR A 16 6.16 13.36 0.45
N GLY A 17 7.35 12.77 0.45
CA GLY A 17 7.88 11.98 1.56
C GLY A 17 8.59 10.72 1.10
N CYS A 18 8.76 9.77 2.02
CA CYS A 18 9.47 8.51 1.77
C CYS A 18 8.61 7.30 2.15
N GLY A 19 8.72 6.22 1.38
CA GLY A 19 7.87 5.03 1.50
C GLY A 19 8.33 3.97 2.51
N GLN A 20 9.51 4.11 3.12
CA GLN A 20 10.05 3.12 4.05
C GLN A 20 9.30 3.10 5.39
N TYR A 21 9.38 1.96 6.09
CA TYR A 21 8.89 1.83 7.45
C TYR A 21 9.62 2.81 8.37
N SER A 22 8.88 3.45 9.27
CA SER A 22 9.41 4.46 10.20
C SER A 22 10.05 5.69 9.53
N ALA A 23 9.71 5.99 8.26
CA ALA A 23 10.09 7.25 7.63
C ALA A 23 9.65 8.47 8.47
N GLN A 24 10.28 9.64 8.23
CA GLN A 24 10.28 10.89 9.04
C GLN A 24 8.94 11.36 9.67
N ARG A 25 7.78 10.83 9.26
CA ARG A 25 6.45 11.14 9.81
C ARG A 25 5.78 9.93 10.48
N HIS A 26 6.56 9.06 11.12
CA HIS A 26 6.09 7.81 11.74
C HIS A 26 5.16 7.03 10.79
N HIS A 27 5.74 6.45 9.74
CA HIS A 27 5.02 5.61 8.79
C HIS A 27 4.95 4.16 9.32
N PRO A 28 3.80 3.69 9.84
CA PRO A 28 3.69 2.35 10.44
C PRO A 28 3.58 1.22 9.41
N GLY A 29 3.77 1.54 8.12
CA GLY A 29 3.71 0.60 7.01
C GLY A 29 4.83 0.85 6.00
N VAL A 30 4.68 0.29 4.81
CA VAL A 30 5.58 0.51 3.67
C VAL A 30 4.77 0.82 2.42
N ASP A 31 5.27 1.73 1.60
CA ASP A 31 4.73 2.00 0.28
C ASP A 31 5.41 1.07 -0.72
N VAL A 32 4.66 0.16 -1.33
CA VAL A 32 5.14 -0.70 -2.41
C VAL A 32 4.82 -0.04 -3.74
N LEU A 33 5.81 0.07 -4.62
CA LEU A 33 5.62 0.65 -5.94
C LEU A 33 4.57 -0.13 -6.74
N CYS A 34 3.64 0.60 -7.35
CA CYS A 34 2.61 0.04 -8.20
C CYS A 34 2.15 1.13 -9.18
N SER A 35 1.91 0.77 -10.44
CA SER A 35 1.42 1.73 -11.43
C SER A 35 -0.08 1.95 -11.24
N ASP A 36 -0.55 3.18 -11.38
CA ASP A 36 -1.98 3.50 -11.28
C ASP A 36 -2.83 2.61 -12.19
N GLY A 37 -3.93 2.08 -11.64
CA GLY A 37 -4.83 1.17 -12.34
C GLY A 37 -4.38 -0.29 -12.40
N SER A 38 -3.20 -0.64 -11.89
CA SER A 38 -2.71 -2.03 -11.88
C SER A 38 -3.50 -2.90 -10.91
N VAL A 39 -3.66 -4.18 -11.27
CA VAL A 39 -4.21 -5.21 -10.38
C VAL A 39 -3.25 -5.46 -9.21
N VAL A 40 -3.78 -5.51 -7.98
CA VAL A 40 -3.03 -5.85 -6.77
C VAL A 40 -3.48 -7.22 -6.26
N TYR A 41 -2.54 -8.16 -6.18
CA TYR A 41 -2.79 -9.49 -5.62
C TYR A 41 -2.70 -9.49 -4.08
N ALA A 42 -3.32 -10.47 -3.43
CA ALA A 42 -3.12 -10.69 -1.99
C ALA A 42 -1.64 -11.00 -1.69
N PRO A 43 -1.03 -10.43 -0.63
CA PRO A 43 0.35 -10.72 -0.26
C PRO A 43 0.51 -12.08 0.45
N PHE A 44 -0.58 -12.66 0.97
CA PHE A 44 -0.62 -13.95 1.63
C PHE A 44 -2.04 -14.55 1.53
N THR A 45 -2.16 -15.84 1.83
CA THR A 45 -3.46 -16.52 1.98
C THR A 45 -4.11 -16.11 3.30
N GLY A 46 -5.36 -15.63 3.25
CA GLY A 46 -6.07 -15.16 4.43
C GLY A 46 -7.51 -14.76 4.12
N THR A 47 -8.10 -13.94 4.97
CA THR A 47 -9.49 -13.47 4.85
C THR A 47 -9.55 -11.95 4.70
N ILE A 48 -10.44 -11.48 3.83
CA ILE A 48 -10.81 -10.07 3.76
C ILE A 48 -11.72 -9.77 4.95
N VAL A 49 -11.25 -8.94 5.87
CA VAL A 49 -11.97 -8.53 7.08
C VAL A 49 -12.95 -7.40 6.78
N GLY A 50 -12.62 -6.53 5.82
CA GLY A 50 -13.49 -5.44 5.42
C GLY A 50 -12.81 -4.42 4.51
N GLN A 51 -13.57 -3.41 4.08
CA GLN A 51 -13.04 -2.25 3.37
C GLN A 51 -12.39 -1.27 4.35
N GLU A 52 -11.25 -0.69 3.96
CA GLU A 52 -10.53 0.30 4.74
C GLU A 52 -10.33 1.59 3.92
N LYS A 53 -10.55 2.75 4.55
CA LYS A 53 -10.37 4.06 3.92
C LYS A 53 -9.44 4.91 4.80
N PRO A 54 -8.11 4.68 4.74
CA PRO A 54 -7.17 5.23 5.71
C PRO A 54 -7.16 6.76 5.76
N TYR A 55 -7.49 7.42 4.65
CA TYR A 55 -7.40 8.85 4.53
C TYR A 55 -8.78 9.51 4.43
N ARG A 56 -8.97 10.67 5.07
CA ARG A 56 -10.26 11.40 5.10
C ARG A 56 -10.37 12.52 4.07
N SER A 57 -9.26 13.04 3.53
CA SER A 57 -9.25 14.16 2.58
C SER A 57 -8.11 14.07 1.58
N LYS A 58 -8.29 14.60 0.35
CA LYS A 58 -7.28 14.69 -0.73
C LYS A 58 -6.71 13.34 -1.19
N ASN A 59 -7.57 12.36 -1.45
CA ASN A 59 -7.14 11.00 -1.78
C ASN A 59 -7.57 10.60 -3.18
N ALA A 60 -6.60 10.49 -4.10
CA ALA A 60 -6.86 10.00 -5.44
C ALA A 60 -7.28 8.52 -5.41
N ILE A 61 -6.66 7.71 -4.55
CA ILE A 61 -6.94 6.28 -4.38
C ILE A 61 -7.10 5.99 -2.89
N ASN A 62 -8.27 5.52 -2.46
CA ASN A 62 -8.62 5.28 -1.05
C ASN A 62 -9.61 4.13 -0.86
N ASN A 63 -9.44 3.07 -1.66
CA ASN A 63 -10.32 1.88 -1.67
C ASN A 63 -9.58 0.67 -1.09
N GLY A 64 -8.98 0.83 0.09
CA GLY A 64 -8.17 -0.20 0.73
C GLY A 64 -9.00 -1.37 1.27
N LEU A 65 -8.29 -2.45 1.64
CA LEU A 65 -8.85 -3.64 2.25
C LEU A 65 -8.10 -3.95 3.54
N ARG A 66 -8.82 -4.35 4.59
CA ARG A 66 -8.24 -4.94 5.78
C ARG A 66 -8.22 -6.45 5.64
N LEU A 67 -7.04 -7.04 5.83
CA LEU A 67 -6.79 -8.48 5.68
C LEU A 67 -6.37 -9.09 7.02
N SER A 68 -6.69 -10.36 7.24
CA SER A 68 -6.20 -11.17 8.35
C SER A 68 -5.57 -12.45 7.80
N GLY A 69 -4.35 -12.76 8.24
CA GLY A 69 -3.63 -13.97 7.86
C GLY A 69 -4.09 -15.19 8.67
N ARG A 70 -3.78 -16.37 8.15
CA ARG A 70 -3.93 -17.65 8.87
C ARG A 70 -2.66 -18.00 9.63
#